data_AF-A0AAW0QBK9-F1
#
_entry.id   AF-A0AAW0QBK9-F1
#
_cell.length_a   1.000
_cell.length_b   1.000
_cell.length_c   1.000
_cell.angle_alpha   90.00
_cell.angle_beta   90.00
_cell.angle_gamma   90.00
#
_symmetry.space_group_name_H-M   'P 1'
#
loop_
_entity.id
_entity.type
_entity.pdbx_description
1 polymer ?
#
loop_
_entity_poly.entity_id
_entity_poly.type
_entity_poly.pdbx_seq_one_letter_code
_entity_poly.pdbx_strand_id
1 'polypeptide(L)'
;MLNQSALYNQTLVASILSSGRGHRPRSSGSGSSQRGGLRRVSPVDFVQGDFLQLASRLHGDVVFLSPPWEIFQKAKLVSENIVYFLPRNADMDQIASLAGAGGRVEVEQNFLNNKLKTITAYFGDLIKSGGSEEEDCVSQNATPRD
;
A
#
# COMPACT_ATOMS: atom_id res chain seq x y z
N MET A 1 33.61 -6.77 -19.47
CA MET A 1 32.46 -5.84 -19.57
C MET A 1 31.37 -6.36 -18.64
N LEU A 2 31.22 -5.75 -17.47
CA LEU A 2 30.21 -6.17 -16.50
C LEU A 2 28.83 -5.71 -16.98
N ASN A 3 27.93 -6.66 -17.16
CA ASN A 3 26.59 -6.44 -17.67
C ASN A 3 25.78 -5.64 -16.63
N GLN A 4 25.44 -4.39 -16.95
CA GLN A 4 24.69 -3.48 -16.07
C GLN A 4 23.24 -3.94 -15.79
N SER A 5 22.79 -5.06 -16.35
CA SER A 5 21.50 -5.68 -16.01
C SER A 5 21.50 -6.47 -14.69
N ALA A 6 22.66 -6.65 -14.05
CA ALA A 6 22.80 -7.33 -12.76
C ALA A 6 22.76 -6.39 -11.52
N LEU A 7 22.57 -5.08 -11.71
CA LEU A 7 22.70 -4.06 -10.66
C LEU A 7 21.50 -3.10 -10.56
N TYR A 8 20.27 -3.61 -10.49
CA TYR A 8 19.18 -2.89 -9.81
C TYR A 8 17.99 -3.81 -9.50
N ASN A 9 18.27 -4.99 -8.96
CA ASN A 9 17.41 -5.52 -7.92
C ASN A 9 17.66 -4.65 -6.67
N GLN A 10 17.34 -3.36 -6.72
CA GLN A 10 17.28 -2.55 -5.51
C GLN A 10 16.02 -2.91 -4.76
N THR A 11 16.13 -4.02 -4.05
CA THR A 11 15.71 -4.17 -2.67
C THR A 11 16.04 -2.89 -1.88
N LEU A 12 15.27 -1.82 -2.07
CA LEU A 12 15.41 -0.60 -1.28
C LEU A 12 14.15 0.26 -1.32
N VAL A 13 13.01 -0.28 -0.89
CA VAL A 13 11.94 0.59 -0.37
C VAL A 13 11.11 -0.15 0.69
N ALA A 14 11.73 -0.68 1.75
CA ALA A 14 11.01 -0.77 3.01
C ALA A 14 10.86 0.65 3.58
N SER A 15 10.03 1.48 2.93
CA SER A 15 9.61 2.77 3.46
C SER A 15 8.32 2.51 4.21
N ILE A 16 8.41 2.45 5.54
CA ILE A 16 7.24 2.69 6.38
C ILE A 16 6.87 4.15 6.10
N LEU A 17 5.86 4.39 5.27
CA LEU A 17 5.23 5.69 5.15
C LEU A 17 4.45 5.94 6.44
N SER A 18 5.15 6.42 7.48
CA SER A 18 4.48 7.04 8.62
C SER A 18 4.01 8.41 8.15
N SER A 19 2.73 8.53 7.80
CA SER A 19 2.13 9.83 7.62
C SER A 19 1.86 10.38 9.01
N GLY A 20 2.88 11.02 9.59
CA GLY A 20 2.78 11.70 10.86
C GLY A 20 1.55 12.61 10.89
N ARG A 21 0.52 12.21 11.63
CA ARG A 21 -0.59 13.09 11.99
C ARG A 21 -0.03 14.15 12.92
N GLY A 22 0.43 15.25 12.34
CA GLY A 22 0.77 16.46 13.07
C GLY A 22 -0.47 16.94 13.81
N HIS A 23 -0.52 16.67 15.11
CA HIS A 23 -1.48 17.30 16.01
C HIS A 23 -1.10 18.79 16.07
N ARG A 24 -1.81 19.62 15.28
CA ARG A 24 -1.70 21.07 15.36
C ARG A 24 -2.34 21.54 16.67
N PRO A 25 -1.63 22.23 17.57
CA PRO A 25 -2.29 23.02 18.58
C PRO A 25 -2.99 24.21 17.89
N ARG A 26 -4.23 24.50 18.29
CA ARG A 26 -4.96 25.69 17.84
C ARG A 26 -4.28 26.92 18.44
N SER A 27 -3.53 27.67 17.63
CA SER A 27 -3.14 29.04 17.96
C SER A 27 -3.98 30.01 17.13
N SER A 28 -4.92 30.68 17.79
CA SER A 28 -5.56 31.89 17.30
C SER A 28 -4.50 33.00 17.19
N GLY A 29 -4.19 33.43 15.98
CA GLY A 29 -3.22 34.50 15.72
C GLY A 29 -3.30 35.00 14.29
N SER A 30 -3.81 36.21 14.14
CA SER A 30 -3.91 37.01 12.93
C SER A 30 -2.56 37.31 12.26
N GLY A 31 -2.52 37.24 10.93
CA GLY A 31 -1.70 38.15 10.12
C GLY A 31 -0.43 37.58 9.47
N SER A 32 -0.47 37.59 8.13
CA SER A 32 0.65 37.78 7.18
C SER A 32 1.55 36.61 6.76
N SER A 33 1.80 36.60 5.44
CA SER A 33 2.80 35.83 4.68
C SER A 33 2.51 34.34 4.44
N GLN A 34 1.70 34.05 3.41
CA GLN A 34 1.79 32.79 2.67
C GLN A 34 3.15 32.73 1.95
N ARG A 35 4.22 32.40 2.68
CA ARG A 35 5.37 31.76 2.05
C ARG A 35 4.97 30.32 1.83
N GLY A 36 4.93 29.89 0.57
CA GLY A 36 4.71 28.50 0.20
C GLY A 36 5.66 27.62 0.99
N GLY A 37 5.14 27.00 2.04
CA GLY A 37 5.89 26.10 2.88
C GLY A 37 6.21 24.88 2.04
N LEU A 38 7.43 24.83 1.49
CA LEU A 38 8.00 23.64 0.91
C LEU A 38 7.76 22.53 1.93
N ARG A 39 6.87 21.59 1.58
CA ARG A 39 6.52 20.46 2.45
C ARG A 39 7.83 19.78 2.81
N ARG A 40 8.28 19.97 4.05
CA ARG A 40 9.48 19.34 4.57
C ARG A 40 9.20 17.85 4.49
N VAL A 41 9.87 17.15 3.58
CA VAL A 41 9.80 15.70 3.51
C VAL A 41 10.37 15.21 4.84
N SER A 42 9.60 14.44 5.60
CA SER A 42 10.10 13.84 6.82
C SER A 42 11.31 12.97 6.48
N PRO A 43 12.39 13.01 7.28
CA PRO A 43 13.54 12.16 7.07
C PRO A 43 13.16 10.67 7.20
N VAL A 44 13.86 9.82 6.47
CA VAL A 44 13.72 8.36 6.55
C VAL A 44 14.58 7.86 7.71
N ASP A 45 13.96 7.14 8.65
CA ASP A 45 14.66 6.48 9.75
C ASP A 45 15.11 5.08 9.33
N PHE A 46 16.42 4.84 9.40
CA PHE A 46 17.01 3.52 9.10
C PHE A 46 17.14 2.71 10.38
N VAL A 47 16.62 1.48 10.37
CA VAL A 47 16.75 0.52 11.46
C VAL A 47 17.41 -0.75 10.94
N GLN A 48 18.56 -1.12 11.50
CA GLN A 48 19.20 -2.40 11.21
C GLN A 48 18.68 -3.47 12.17
N GLY A 49 18.07 -4.54 11.65
CA GLY A 49 17.63 -5.67 12.47
C GLY A 49 16.76 -6.68 11.70
N ASP A 50 16.41 -7.77 12.39
CA ASP A 50 15.49 -8.78 11.87
C ASP A 50 14.04 -8.32 12.00
N PHE A 51 13.37 -8.11 10.87
CA PHE A 51 11.98 -7.69 10.83
C PHE A 51 11.05 -8.63 11.60
N LEU A 52 11.30 -9.95 11.59
CA LEU A 52 10.43 -10.93 12.26
C LEU A 52 10.39 -10.72 13.78
N GLN A 53 11.50 -10.25 14.36
CA GLN A 53 11.62 -9.93 15.78
C GLN A 53 11.10 -8.51 16.09
N LEU A 54 11.31 -7.57 15.17
CA LEU A 54 10.97 -6.17 15.37
C LEU A 54 9.49 -5.85 15.10
N ALA A 55 8.81 -6.60 14.22
CA ALA A 55 7.46 -6.30 13.73
C ALA A 55 6.47 -5.99 14.86
N SER A 56 6.47 -6.77 15.94
CA SER A 56 5.57 -6.56 17.09
C SER A 56 5.76 -5.23 17.84
N ARG A 57 6.86 -4.52 17.61
CA ARG A 57 7.22 -3.27 18.27
C ARG A 57 7.15 -2.07 17.33
N LEU A 58 7.01 -2.31 16.03
CA LEU A 58 6.93 -1.28 15.00
C LEU A 58 5.47 -0.86 14.80
N HIS A 59 5.26 0.43 14.55
CA HIS A 59 3.95 0.99 14.25
C HIS A 59 4.05 1.80 12.96
N GLY A 60 3.12 1.59 12.04
CA GLY A 60 3.08 2.31 10.77
C GLY A 60 1.72 2.19 10.12
N ASP A 61 1.39 3.17 9.27
CA ASP A 61 0.11 3.16 8.56
C ASP A 61 0.09 2.10 7.45
N VAL A 62 1.24 1.90 6.79
CA VAL A 62 1.40 1.00 5.65
C VAL A 62 2.70 0.23 5.79
N VAL A 63 2.67 -1.06 5.39
CA VAL A 63 3.85 -1.91 5.32
C VAL A 63 4.13 -2.28 3.86
N PHE A 64 5.34 -1.98 3.39
CA PHE A 64 5.82 -2.44 2.09
C PHE A 64 6.73 -3.66 2.27
N LEU A 65 6.42 -4.74 1.56
CA LEU A 65 7.14 -5.99 1.58
C LEU A 65 7.78 -6.26 0.21
N SER A 66 9.13 -6.24 0.16
CA SER A 66 9.95 -6.95 -0.85
C SER A 66 10.82 -8.13 -0.33
N PRO A 67 10.35 -8.94 0.63
CA PRO A 67 11.06 -10.04 1.28
C PRO A 67 10.88 -11.39 0.57
N PRO A 68 11.50 -12.48 1.09
CA PRO A 68 11.04 -13.85 0.86
C PRO A 68 9.56 -14.06 1.25
N TRP A 69 8.91 -15.02 0.61
CA TRP A 69 7.46 -15.27 0.60
C TRP A 69 6.76 -15.43 1.98
N GLU A 70 7.49 -15.66 3.07
CA GLU A 70 6.93 -16.11 4.37
C GLU A 70 6.60 -15.00 5.38
N ILE A 71 6.93 -13.72 5.13
CA ILE A 71 6.88 -12.72 6.23
C ILE A 71 5.56 -11.95 6.37
N PHE A 72 4.56 -12.27 5.54
CA PHE A 72 3.29 -11.54 5.48
C PHE A 72 2.56 -11.48 6.82
N GLN A 73 2.54 -12.60 7.56
CA GLN A 73 1.85 -12.65 8.86
C GLN A 73 2.46 -11.70 9.89
N LYS A 74 3.78 -11.48 9.85
CA LYS A 74 4.43 -10.51 10.74
C LYS A 74 4.13 -9.07 10.33
N ALA A 75 4.00 -8.81 9.03
CA ALA A 75 3.60 -7.49 8.54
C ALA A 75 2.19 -7.11 9.00
N LYS A 76 1.25 -8.06 9.07
CA LYS A 76 -0.09 -7.83 9.63
C LYS A 76 -0.06 -7.33 11.08
N LEU A 77 0.98 -7.66 11.86
CA LEU A 77 1.13 -7.15 13.23
C LEU A 77 1.45 -5.65 13.26
N VAL A 78 1.98 -5.10 12.17
CA VAL A 78 2.33 -3.68 12.04
C VAL A 78 1.17 -2.89 11.41
N SER A 79 0.57 -3.41 10.34
CA SER A 79 -0.60 -2.81 9.68
C SER A 79 -1.39 -3.83 8.85
N GLU A 80 -2.70 -3.61 8.73
CA GLU A 80 -3.57 -4.33 7.78
C GLU A 80 -3.40 -3.82 6.32
N ASN A 81 -2.83 -2.63 6.15
CA ASN A 81 -2.55 -2.04 4.84
C ASN A 81 -1.17 -2.48 4.35
N ILE A 82 -1.14 -3.52 3.53
CA ILE A 82 0.10 -4.15 3.08
C ILE A 82 0.24 -4.05 1.57
N VAL A 83 1.43 -3.67 1.12
CA VAL A 83 1.87 -3.79 -0.27
C VAL A 83 2.86 -4.93 -0.35
N TYR A 84 2.58 -5.95 -1.16
CA TYR A 84 3.41 -7.14 -1.28
C TYR A 84 3.91 -7.32 -2.71
N PHE A 85 5.22 -7.12 -2.91
CA PHE A 85 5.87 -7.29 -4.20
C PHE A 85 6.36 -8.73 -4.38
N LEU A 86 5.90 -9.39 -5.45
CA LEU A 86 6.06 -10.82 -5.66
C LEU A 86 6.57 -11.14 -7.08
N PRO A 87 7.31 -12.25 -7.27
CA PRO A 87 7.74 -12.66 -8.61
C PRO A 87 6.54 -13.06 -9.49
N ARG A 88 6.71 -12.99 -10.81
CA ARG A 88 5.61 -13.29 -11.78
C ARG A 88 4.96 -14.68 -11.66
N ASN A 89 5.64 -15.63 -11.01
CA ASN A 89 5.21 -17.02 -10.85
C ASN A 89 4.61 -17.29 -9.48
N ALA A 90 4.35 -16.25 -8.68
CA ALA A 90 3.69 -16.40 -7.40
C ALA A 90 2.27 -16.98 -7.58
N ASP A 91 1.91 -17.87 -6.67
CA ASP A 91 0.63 -18.57 -6.67
C ASP A 91 -0.49 -17.63 -6.23
N MET A 92 -1.45 -17.39 -7.12
CA MET A 92 -2.56 -16.46 -6.91
C MET A 92 -3.53 -16.95 -5.82
N ASP A 93 -3.73 -18.26 -5.69
CA ASP A 93 -4.63 -18.82 -4.67
C ASP A 93 -4.01 -18.66 -3.28
N GLN A 94 -2.69 -18.81 -3.18
CA GLN A 94 -1.96 -18.52 -1.94
C GLN A 94 -2.06 -17.04 -1.58
N ILE A 95 -1.87 -16.14 -2.56
CA ILE A 95 -1.98 -14.67 -2.34
C ILE A 95 -3.39 -14.29 -1.89
N ALA A 96 -4.42 -14.82 -2.56
CA ALA A 96 -5.82 -14.58 -2.18
C ALA A 96 -6.11 -15.09 -0.77
N SER A 97 -5.57 -16.27 -0.42
CA SER A 97 -5.71 -16.85 0.92
C SER A 97 -5.09 -15.97 2.02
N LEU A 98 -4.06 -15.19 1.72
CA LEU A 98 -3.45 -14.25 2.68
C LEU A 98 -4.41 -13.13 3.13
N ALA A 99 -5.40 -12.78 2.30
CA ALA A 99 -6.40 -11.76 2.67
C ALA A 99 -7.35 -12.26 3.78
N GLY A 100 -7.46 -13.57 3.98
CA GLY A 100 -8.39 -14.18 4.94
C GLY A 100 -9.83 -14.27 4.44
N ALA A 101 -10.70 -14.88 5.23
CA ALA A 101 -12.11 -15.08 4.87
C ALA A 101 -12.84 -13.75 4.66
N GLY A 102 -13.40 -13.53 3.46
CA GLY A 102 -14.05 -12.27 3.10
C GLY A 102 -13.10 -11.10 2.83
N GLY A 103 -11.79 -11.33 2.91
CA GLY A 103 -10.76 -10.36 2.54
C GLY A 103 -10.71 -10.16 1.04
N ARG A 104 -10.20 -8.99 0.63
CA ARG A 104 -9.95 -8.65 -0.76
C ARG A 104 -8.45 -8.49 -0.98
N VAL A 105 -8.02 -8.70 -2.21
CA VAL A 105 -6.67 -8.39 -2.68
C VAL A 105 -6.76 -7.81 -4.08
N GLU A 106 -6.05 -6.73 -4.34
CA GLU A 106 -5.86 -6.19 -5.68
C GLU A 106 -4.46 -6.57 -6.17
N VAL A 107 -4.35 -7.09 -7.38
CA VAL A 107 -3.07 -7.54 -7.94
C VAL A 107 -2.76 -6.75 -9.21
N GLU A 108 -1.68 -5.97 -9.16
CA GLU A 108 -1.13 -5.22 -10.27
C GLU A 108 0.01 -6.01 -10.93
N GLN A 109 0.03 -6.08 -12.25
CA GLN A 109 1.05 -6.78 -13.01
C GLN A 109 2.11 -5.80 -13.54
N ASN A 110 3.38 -6.05 -13.22
CA ASN A 110 4.48 -5.20 -13.66
C ASN A 110 5.16 -5.80 -14.91
N PHE A 111 4.99 -5.13 -16.05
CA PHE A 111 5.61 -5.52 -17.32
C PHE A 111 6.88 -4.69 -17.60
N LEU A 112 7.91 -5.35 -18.08
CA LEU A 112 9.11 -4.70 -18.63
C LEU A 112 9.41 -5.29 -20.01
N ASN A 113 9.54 -4.43 -21.02
CA ASN A 113 9.72 -4.83 -22.42
C ASN A 113 8.66 -5.84 -22.87
N ASN A 114 7.39 -5.56 -22.57
CA ASN A 114 6.22 -6.42 -22.85
C ASN A 114 6.27 -7.81 -22.20
N LYS A 115 7.16 -8.03 -21.23
CA LYS A 115 7.28 -9.28 -20.48
C LYS A 115 6.92 -9.06 -19.03
N LEU A 116 6.02 -9.89 -18.51
CA LEU A 116 5.70 -9.90 -17.08
C LEU A 116 6.96 -10.22 -16.26
N LYS A 117 7.28 -9.35 -15.32
CA LYS A 117 8.44 -9.52 -14.42
C LYS A 117 7.99 -9.89 -13.02
N THR A 118 7.03 -9.15 -12.50
CA THR A 118 6.56 -9.25 -11.12
C THR A 118 5.09 -8.89 -11.04
N ILE A 119 4.50 -9.13 -9.88
CA ILE A 119 3.17 -8.65 -9.51
C ILE A 119 3.29 -7.88 -8.18
N THR A 120 2.39 -6.93 -7.95
CA THR A 120 2.25 -6.21 -6.69
C THR A 120 0.85 -6.47 -6.15
N ALA A 121 0.75 -7.08 -4.97
CA ALA A 121 -0.53 -7.32 -4.31
C ALA A 121 -0.77 -6.25 -3.23
N TYR A 122 -1.95 -5.64 -3.25
CA TYR A 122 -2.40 -4.63 -2.29
C TYR A 122 -3.50 -5.21 -1.40
N PHE A 123 -3.37 -5.00 -0.09
CA PHE A 123 -4.29 -5.47 0.94
C PHE A 123 -4.81 -4.30 1.78
N GLY A 124 -5.95 -4.53 2.45
CA GLY A 124 -6.59 -3.54 3.30
C GLY A 124 -7.24 -2.41 2.49
N ASP A 125 -7.13 -1.19 3.00
CA ASP A 125 -7.73 0.02 2.40
C ASP A 125 -6.93 0.54 1.18
N LEU A 126 -5.83 -0.13 0.83
CA LEU A 126 -5.02 0.19 -0.35
C LEU A 126 -5.66 -0.29 -1.66
N ILE A 127 -6.65 -1.18 -1.55
CA ILE A 127 -7.42 -1.66 -2.68
C ILE A 127 -8.28 -0.51 -3.17
N LYS A 128 -8.18 -0.18 -4.46
CA LYS A 128 -9.07 0.80 -5.06
C LYS A 128 -10.47 0.25 -4.95
N SER A 129 -11.32 0.93 -4.20
CA SER A 129 -12.76 0.81 -4.38
C SER A 129 -12.98 1.11 -5.86
N GLY A 130 -13.26 0.08 -6.66
CA GLY A 130 -13.76 0.28 -8.01
C GLY A 130 -14.85 1.34 -7.90
N GLY A 131 -14.79 2.38 -8.74
CA GLY A 131 -15.87 3.34 -8.81
C GLY A 131 -17.15 2.55 -8.84
N SER A 132 -18.01 2.78 -7.85
CA SER A 132 -19.36 2.28 -7.88
C SER A 132 -20.00 2.93 -9.11
N GLU A 133 -19.99 2.22 -10.24
CA GLU A 133 -21.08 2.33 -11.19
C GLU A 133 -22.29 1.73 -10.44
N GLU A 134 -22.91 2.59 -9.62
CA GLU A 134 -24.29 2.43 -9.23
C GLU A 134 -25.10 2.44 -10.52
N GLU A 135 -25.40 1.26 -11.06
CA GLU A 135 -26.64 1.11 -11.82
C GLU A 135 -27.78 1.30 -10.81
N ASP A 136 -28.11 2.56 -10.53
CA ASP A 136 -29.41 2.93 -10.01
C ASP A 136 -30.42 2.55 -11.10
N CYS A 137 -30.94 1.33 -10.99
CA CYS A 137 -32.17 0.93 -11.66
C CYS A 137 -33.25 1.94 -11.24
N VAL A 138 -33.50 2.95 -12.09
CA VAL A 138 -34.63 3.87 -11.93
C VAL A 138 -35.88 3.02 -11.81
N SER A 139 -36.40 2.92 -10.59
CA SER A 139 -37.70 2.35 -10.31
C SER A 139 -38.75 3.28 -10.89
N GLN A 140 -39.12 3.10 -12.16
CA GLN A 140 -40.32 3.70 -12.73
C GLN A 140 -41.54 2.97 -12.18
N ASN A 141 -41.90 3.24 -10.92
CA ASN A 141 -43.25 3.02 -10.43
C ASN A 141 -44.09 4.25 -10.78
N ALA A 142 -44.46 4.37 -12.05
CA ALA A 142 -45.57 5.23 -12.46
C ALA A 142 -46.85 4.37 -12.46
N THR A 143 -47.54 4.32 -11.32
CA THR A 143 -48.97 3.99 -11.30
C THR A 143 -49.74 5.14 -11.95
N PRO A 144 -50.55 4.92 -12.99
CA PRO A 144 -51.51 5.91 -13.46
C PRO A 144 -52.56 6.12 -12.37
N ARG A 145 -52.77 7.37 -11.95
CA ARG A 145 -54.00 7.77 -11.25
C ARG A 145 -54.87 8.52 -12.26
N ASP A 146 -56.06 7.99 -12.45
CA ASP A 146 -57.30 8.47 -13.10
C ASP A 146 -57.26 9.77 -13.92
#